data_AF-A0A1Y2R559-F1
#
_entry.id   AF-A0A1Y2R559-F1
#
_cell.length_a   1.000
_cell.length_b   1.000
_cell.length_c   1.000
_cell.angle_alpha   90.00
_cell.angle_beta   90.00
_cell.angle_gamma   90.00
#
_symmetry.space_group_name_H-M   'P 1'
#
loop_
_entity.id
_entity.type
_entity.pdbx_description
1 polymer ?
#
loop_
_entity_poly.entity_id
_entity_poly.type
_entity_poly.pdbx_seq_one_letter_code
_entity_poly.pdbx_strand_id
1 'polypeptide(L)'
;MNKSLARIHLGLATFYGLIAVLLIAVHLAGDKASLGGVLILLAIFGLLPVLHALALKGVRQGWSWGRTLSRALGVLLLFAFPIGTILGAFVLMRTGRTDWQHAAS
;
A
#
# COMPACT_ATOMS: atom_id res chain seq x y z
N MET A 1 18.47 1.84 5.39
CA MET A 1 17.09 1.67 4.88
C MET A 1 16.08 2.47 5.72
N ASN A 2 15.05 3.09 5.11
CA ASN A 2 13.98 3.79 5.87
C ASN A 2 13.03 2.77 6.56
N LYS A 3 13.38 2.40 7.79
CA LYS A 3 12.69 1.33 8.56
C LYS A 3 11.22 1.65 8.83
N SER A 4 10.88 2.91 9.13
CA SER A 4 9.49 3.29 9.43
C SER A 4 8.63 3.26 8.18
N LEU A 5 9.12 3.78 7.05
CA LEU A 5 8.41 3.72 5.77
C LEU A 5 8.20 2.28 5.29
N ALA A 6 9.22 1.41 5.45
CA ALA A 6 9.09 0.00 5.16
C ALA A 6 8.00 -0.68 6.01
N ARG A 7 7.94 -0.39 7.32
CA ARG A 7 6.89 -0.93 8.20
C ARG A 7 5.50 -0.47 7.79
N ILE A 8 5.33 0.79 7.39
CA ILE A 8 4.04 1.30 6.90
C ILE A 8 3.61 0.58 5.62
N HIS A 9 4.50 0.42 4.64
CA HIS A 9 4.16 -0.32 3.41
C HIS A 9 3.84 -1.79 3.70
N LEU A 10 4.58 -2.45 4.60
CA LEU A 10 4.24 -3.81 5.03
C LEU A 10 2.88 -3.88 5.71
N GLY A 11 2.61 -2.98 6.67
CA GLY A 11 1.34 -2.92 7.38
C GLY A 11 0.16 -2.69 6.45
N LEU A 12 0.29 -1.76 5.49
CA LEU A 12 -0.75 -1.49 4.49
C LEU A 12 -0.92 -2.63 3.49
N ALA A 13 0.17 -3.29 3.06
CA ALA A 13 0.08 -4.47 2.22
C ALA A 13 -0.67 -5.61 2.92
N THR A 14 -0.35 -5.86 4.20
CA THR A 14 -1.07 -6.86 5.00
C THR A 14 -2.54 -6.47 5.19
N PHE A 15 -2.81 -5.21 5.57
CA PHE A 15 -4.18 -4.73 5.80
C PHE A 15 -5.06 -4.89 4.55
N TYR A 16 -4.62 -4.35 3.40
CA TYR A 16 -5.39 -4.48 2.16
C TYR A 16 -5.46 -5.92 1.65
N GLY A 17 -4.42 -6.72 1.86
CA GLY A 17 -4.45 -8.14 1.52
C GLY A 17 -5.51 -8.90 2.32
N LEU A 18 -5.60 -8.66 3.63
CA LEU A 18 -6.63 -9.27 4.48
C LEU A 18 -8.04 -8.82 4.09
N ILE A 19 -8.22 -7.53 3.78
CA ILE A 19 -9.51 -7.01 3.29
C ILE A 19 -9.89 -7.66 1.95
N ALA A 20 -8.96 -7.78 1.01
CA ALA A 20 -9.22 -8.43 -0.28
C ALA A 20 -9.64 -9.90 -0.10
N VAL A 21 -8.91 -10.66 0.72
CA VAL A 21 -9.25 -12.05 1.03
C VAL A 21 -10.62 -12.16 1.71
N LEU A 22 -10.91 -11.30 2.68
CA LEU A 22 -12.19 -11.29 3.38
C LEU A 22 -13.36 -11.02 2.41
N LEU A 23 -13.24 -9.99 1.57
CA LEU A 23 -14.30 -9.64 0.62
C LEU A 23 -14.53 -10.74 -0.42
N ILE A 24 -13.45 -11.38 -0.89
CA ILE A 24 -13.56 -12.54 -1.79
C ILE A 24 -14.24 -13.71 -1.08
N ALA A 25 -13.85 -14.02 0.16
CA ALA A 25 -14.47 -15.09 0.94
C ALA A 25 -15.97 -14.84 1.17
N VAL A 26 -16.34 -13.60 1.52
CA VAL A 26 -17.76 -13.19 1.68
C VAL A 26 -18.52 -13.34 0.36
N HIS A 27 -17.94 -12.90 -0.76
CA HIS A 27 -18.58 -13.03 -2.08
C HIS A 27 -18.77 -14.50 -2.49
N LEU A 28 -17.77 -15.35 -2.25
CA LEU A 28 -17.83 -16.78 -2.56
C LEU A 28 -18.79 -17.56 -1.67
N ALA A 29 -19.04 -17.10 -0.45
CA ALA A 29 -19.99 -17.72 0.47
C ALA A 29 -21.46 -17.33 0.19
N GLY A 30 -21.71 -16.31 -0.62
CA GLY A 30 -23.04 -15.82 -0.93
C GLY A 30 -23.67 -16.47 -2.17
N ASP A 31 -25.00 -16.41 -2.26
CA ASP A 31 -25.79 -16.99 -3.37
C ASP A 31 -25.51 -16.36 -4.74
N LYS A 32 -24.81 -15.22 -4.78
CA LYS A 32 -24.43 -14.48 -5.99
C LYS A 32 -22.95 -14.65 -6.36
N ALA A 33 -22.29 -15.67 -5.82
CA ALA A 33 -20.91 -15.99 -6.14
C ALA A 33 -20.72 -16.11 -7.67
N SER A 34 -19.71 -15.44 -8.18
CA SER A 34 -19.40 -15.41 -9.61
C SER A 34 -17.93 -15.06 -9.83
N LEU A 35 -17.35 -15.64 -10.88
CA LEU A 35 -15.98 -15.34 -11.30
C LEU A 35 -15.81 -13.84 -11.60
N GLY A 36 -16.79 -13.23 -12.27
CA GLY A 36 -16.78 -11.79 -12.55
C GLY A 36 -16.67 -10.93 -11.29
N GLY A 37 -17.42 -11.25 -10.24
CA GLY A 37 -17.32 -10.54 -8.96
C GLY A 37 -15.95 -10.70 -8.30
N VAL A 38 -15.36 -11.91 -8.32
CA VAL A 38 -14.01 -12.15 -7.81
C VAL A 38 -12.96 -11.33 -8.58
N LEU A 39 -13.05 -11.28 -9.91
CA LEU A 39 -12.12 -10.52 -10.74
C LEU A 39 -12.21 -9.01 -10.46
N ILE A 40 -13.42 -8.48 -10.27
CA ILE A 40 -13.62 -7.07 -9.88
C ILE A 40 -13.00 -6.79 -8.50
N LEU A 41 -13.23 -7.67 -7.52
CA LEU A 41 -12.64 -7.54 -6.18
C LEU A 41 -11.12 -7.61 -6.21
N LEU A 42 -10.54 -8.51 -7.01
CA LEU A 42 -9.09 -8.59 -7.20
C LEU A 42 -8.52 -7.35 -7.90
N ALA A 43 -9.21 -6.83 -8.91
CA ALA A 43 -8.77 -5.63 -9.62
C ALA A 43 -8.74 -4.40 -8.70
N ILE A 44 -9.74 -4.24 -7.83
CA ILE A 44 -9.86 -3.08 -6.93
C ILE A 44 -9.01 -3.28 -5.67
N PHE A 45 -9.24 -4.36 -4.93
CA PHE A 45 -8.65 -4.58 -3.61
C PHE A 45 -7.35 -5.39 -3.66
N GLY A 46 -7.17 -6.24 -4.67
CA GLY A 46 -5.92 -7.01 -4.85
C GLY A 46 -4.77 -6.17 -5.40
N LEU A 47 -5.05 -5.07 -6.12
CA LEU A 47 -4.01 -4.18 -6.64
C LEU A 47 -3.28 -3.41 -5.53
N LEU A 48 -4.01 -2.92 -4.53
CA LEU A 48 -3.46 -2.13 -3.42
C LEU A 48 -2.32 -2.85 -2.65
N PRO A 49 -2.48 -4.10 -2.16
CA PRO A 49 -1.42 -4.78 -1.44
C PRO A 49 -0.20 -5.05 -2.32
N VAL A 50 -0.38 -5.28 -3.63
CA VAL A 50 0.71 -5.44 -4.59
C VAL A 50 1.51 -4.14 -4.71
N LEU A 51 0.85 -2.99 -4.87
CA LEU A 51 1.52 -1.69 -4.95
C LEU A 51 2.30 -1.38 -3.67
N HIS A 52 1.72 -1.66 -2.49
CA HIS A 52 2.43 -1.49 -1.22
C HIS A 52 3.61 -2.46 -1.06
N ALA A 53 3.50 -3.71 -1.53
CA ALA A 53 4.61 -4.67 -1.54
C ALA A 53 5.75 -4.25 -2.49
N LEU A 54 5.41 -3.70 -3.66
CA LEU A 54 6.40 -3.13 -4.58
C LEU A 54 7.11 -1.92 -3.96
N ALA A 55 6.36 -1.01 -3.34
CA ALA A 55 6.94 0.12 -2.63
C ALA A 55 7.87 -0.33 -1.49
N LEU A 56 7.46 -1.34 -0.71
CA LEU A 56 8.30 -1.97 0.31
C LEU A 56 9.62 -2.50 -0.28
N LYS A 57 9.56 -3.22 -1.40
CA LYS A 57 10.76 -3.71 -2.09
C LYS A 57 11.68 -2.56 -2.51
N GLY A 58 11.11 -1.53 -3.14
CA GLY A 58 11.86 -0.33 -3.53
C GLY A 58 12.51 0.40 -2.35
N VAL A 59 11.81 0.53 -1.22
CA VAL A 59 12.34 1.13 0.02
C VAL A 59 13.46 0.29 0.63
N ARG A 60 13.31 -1.04 0.67
CA ARG A 60 14.35 -1.95 1.17
C ARG A 60 15.63 -1.87 0.36
N GLN A 61 15.51 -1.67 -0.94
CA GLN A 61 16.63 -1.63 -1.88
C GLN A 61 17.16 -0.20 -2.12
N GLY A 62 16.55 0.83 -1.51
CA GLY A 62 16.96 2.23 -1.69
C GLY A 62 16.75 2.78 -3.10
N TRP A 63 15.91 2.14 -3.90
CA TRP A 63 15.72 2.47 -5.31
C TRP A 63 14.90 3.75 -5.51
N SER A 64 15.31 4.58 -6.47
CA SER A 64 14.65 5.87 -6.77
C SER A 64 13.18 5.71 -7.16
N TRP A 65 12.84 4.67 -7.93
CA TRP A 65 11.45 4.38 -8.28
C TRP A 65 10.61 3.99 -7.05
N GLY A 66 11.22 3.36 -6.04
CA GLY A 66 10.57 3.02 -4.78
C GLY A 66 10.10 4.27 -4.05
N ARG A 67 10.96 5.29 -4.01
CA ARG A 67 10.61 6.61 -3.47
C ARG A 67 9.47 7.27 -4.24
N THR A 68 9.49 7.22 -5.57
CA THR A 68 8.43 7.79 -6.41
C THR A 68 7.09 7.08 -6.18
N LEU A 69 7.10 5.75 -6.13
CA LEU A 69 5.90 4.96 -5.86
C LEU A 69 5.35 5.23 -4.45
N SER A 70 6.22 5.27 -3.43
CA SER A 70 5.81 5.64 -2.07
C SER A 70 5.16 7.02 -2.02
N ARG A 71 5.67 8.00 -2.76
CA ARG A 71 5.06 9.34 -2.85
C ARG A 71 3.69 9.31 -3.51
N ALA A 72 3.54 8.60 -4.63
CA ALA A 72 2.26 8.46 -5.31
C ALA A 72 1.21 7.82 -4.38
N LEU A 73 1.57 6.73 -3.70
CA LEU A 73 0.71 6.09 -2.71
C LEU A 73 0.41 7.02 -1.52
N GLY A 74 1.39 7.80 -1.06
CA GLY A 74 1.22 8.79 0.00
C GLY A 74 0.19 9.86 -0.37
N VAL A 75 0.21 10.37 -1.61
CA VAL A 75 -0.80 11.32 -2.11
C VAL A 75 -2.18 10.66 -2.19
N LEU A 76 -2.27 9.44 -2.71
CA LEU A 76 -3.55 8.72 -2.79
C LEU A 76 -4.17 8.50 -1.39
N LEU A 77 -3.34 8.17 -0.40
CA LEU A 77 -3.79 8.00 0.99
C LEU A 77 -4.37 9.29 1.60
N LEU A 78 -3.98 10.48 1.13
CA LEU A 78 -4.52 11.75 1.64
C LEU A 78 -6.05 11.85 1.52
N PHE A 79 -6.64 11.15 0.54
CA PHE A 79 -8.08 11.13 0.30
C PHE A 79 -8.86 10.11 1.15
N ALA A 80 -8.17 9.22 1.89
CA ALA A 80 -8.81 8.19 2.72
C ALA A 80 -9.00 8.66 4.19
N PHE A 81 -9.56 9.88 4.35
CA PHE A 81 -9.72 10.56 5.64
C PHE A 81 -10.47 9.73 6.70
N PRO A 82 -10.11 9.84 8.00
CA PRO A 82 -8.97 10.60 8.55
C PRO A 82 -7.67 9.81 8.62
N ILE A 83 -7.76 8.49 8.78
CA ILE A 83 -6.60 7.62 9.03
C ILE A 83 -5.65 7.61 7.84
N GLY A 84 -6.20 7.50 6.62
CA GLY A 84 -5.42 7.58 5.39
C GLY A 84 -4.68 8.90 5.28
N THR A 85 -5.30 10.02 5.64
CA THR A 85 -4.65 11.33 5.60
C THR A 85 -3.41 11.40 6.48
N ILE A 86 -3.49 10.89 7.72
CA ILE A 86 -2.36 10.85 8.65
C ILE A 86 -1.24 9.97 8.07
N LEU A 87 -1.59 8.77 7.57
CA LEU A 87 -0.61 7.84 6.99
C LEU A 87 0.01 8.40 5.70
N GLY A 88 -0.78 9.05 4.85
CA GLY A 88 -0.33 9.69 3.62
C GLY A 88 0.65 10.83 3.90
N ALA A 89 0.32 11.72 4.83
CA ALA A 89 1.23 12.77 5.29
C ALA A 89 2.55 12.18 5.84
N PHE A 90 2.46 11.14 6.68
CA PHE A 90 3.64 10.46 7.21
C PHE A 90 4.53 9.86 6.09
N VAL A 91 3.93 9.18 5.11
CA VAL A 91 4.67 8.62 3.96
C VAL A 91 5.36 9.72 3.15
N LEU A 92 4.68 10.85 2.93
CA LEU A 92 5.25 11.99 2.20
C LEU A 92 6.43 12.63 2.95
N MET A 93 6.34 12.75 4.28
CA MET A 93 7.45 13.21 5.12
C MET A 93 8.65 12.27 4.99
N ARG A 94 8.43 10.96 5.12
CA ARG A 94 9.48 9.92 5.06
C ARG A 94 10.10 9.71 3.68
N THR A 95 9.53 10.31 2.64
CA THR A 95 10.08 10.31 1.27
C THR A 95 10.73 11.66 0.91
N GLY A 96 10.87 12.59 1.86
CA GLY A 96 11.67 13.81 1.71
C GLY A 96 13.13 13.50 1.35
N ARG A 97 13.84 14.46 0.72
CA ARG A 97 15.23 14.26 0.27
C ARG A 97 16.15 13.85 1.43
N THR A 98 16.07 14.59 2.53
CA THR A 98 16.84 14.38 3.76
C THR A 98 16.56 12.99 4.37
N ASP A 99 15.30 12.69 4.64
CA ASP A 99 14.89 11.40 5.25
C ASP A 99 15.21 10.19 4.38
N TRP A 100 15.12 10.33 3.05
CA TRP A 100 15.44 9.22 2.14
C TRP A 100 16.95 8.97 2.06
N GLN A 101 17.77 10.01 1.99
CA GLN A 101 19.23 9.91 1.87
C GLN A 101 19.88 9.42 3.18
N HIS A 102 19.49 9.96 4.33
CA HIS A 102 19.99 9.49 5.64
C HIS A 102 19.54 8.07 5.97
N ALA A 103 18.47 7.61 5.34
CA ALA A 103 18.04 6.24 5.44
C ALA A 103 18.65 5.35 4.35
N ALA A 104 19.48 5.84 3.44
CA ALA A 104 20.21 5.03 2.46
C ALA A 104 21.69 4.86 2.81
N SER A 105 22.26 5.79 3.60
CA SER A 105 23.52 5.63 4.35
C SER A 105 23.36 4.66 5.52
#